data_AF-A0A2G2PUW4-F1
#
_entry.id   AF-A0A2G2PUW4-F1
#
_cell.length_a   1.000
_cell.length_b   1.000
_cell.length_c   1.000
_cell.angle_alpha   90.00
_cell.angle_beta   90.00
_cell.angle_gamma   90.00
#
_symmetry.space_group_name_H-M   'P 1'
#
loop_
_entity.id
_entity.type
_entity.pdbx_description
1 polymer ?
#
loop_
_entity_poly.entity_id
_entity_poly.type
_entity_poly.pdbx_seq_one_letter_code
_entity_poly.pdbx_strand_id
1 'polypeptide(L)'
;MTINEVRNEYDNEPSRNLKMSDFTLGEQKDLVLNLCLKYSKKEADINDIKRILFPKDTKDDIKHLLNLISEYEPKIVNVRRSRYDLKIESNERTKSFMENDGFTKLESDLKNSDLKESNKSDLEVKNLKLENESFEYQKSIRKKEKKIKKLTSENLRLQNRQMKRVVLYSIIGFVAGAIISNLKDILILLNITSP
;
A
#
# COMPACT_ATOMS: atom_id res chain seq x y z
N MET A 1 -11.33 38.79 44.70
CA MET A 1 -10.86 37.40 44.79
C MET A 1 -9.41 37.39 45.20
N THR A 2 -9.16 37.12 46.48
CA THR A 2 -7.82 37.04 47.07
C THR A 2 -7.25 35.63 46.91
N ILE A 3 -5.92 35.51 47.02
CA ILE A 3 -5.11 34.28 46.81
C ILE A 3 -5.62 33.06 47.61
N ASN A 4 -6.36 33.29 48.70
CA ASN A 4 -6.92 32.22 49.55
C ASN A 4 -8.24 31.65 49.03
N GLU A 5 -9.00 32.40 48.22
CA GLU A 5 -10.29 31.92 47.69
C GLU A 5 -10.10 31.02 46.47
N VAL A 6 -9.06 31.26 45.67
CA VAL A 6 -8.72 30.44 44.49
C VAL A 6 -8.06 29.10 44.89
N ARG A 7 -7.51 29.01 46.11
CA ARG A 7 -6.89 27.79 46.64
C ARG A 7 -7.93 26.74 47.08
N ASN A 8 -9.07 27.21 47.60
CA ASN A 8 -10.11 26.34 48.16
C ASN A 8 -11.00 25.64 47.11
N GLU A 9 -11.00 26.09 45.85
CA GLU A 9 -11.83 25.48 44.81
C GLU A 9 -11.18 24.24 44.16
N TYR A 10 -9.88 24.03 44.39
CA TYR A 10 -9.13 22.84 43.93
C TYR A 10 -8.90 21.78 45.01
N ASP A 11 -9.23 22.05 46.28
CA ASP A 11 -9.11 21.07 47.36
C ASP A 11 -10.28 20.05 47.38
N ASN A 12 -11.30 20.21 46.50
CA ASN A 12 -12.50 19.36 46.45
C ASN A 12 -12.69 18.55 45.15
N GLU A 13 -11.79 18.65 44.15
CA GLU A 13 -11.74 17.63 43.10
C GLU A 13 -10.77 16.53 43.55
N PRO A 14 -11.19 15.25 43.59
CA PRO A 14 -10.30 14.17 44.00
C PRO A 14 -9.06 14.25 43.13
N SER A 15 -7.89 14.42 43.75
CA SER A 15 -6.61 14.48 43.06
C SER A 15 -6.52 13.26 42.15
N ARG A 16 -6.88 13.43 40.87
CA ARG A 16 -6.95 12.31 39.94
C ARG A 16 -5.53 11.79 39.88
N ASN A 17 -5.40 10.50 40.12
CA ASN A 17 -4.14 9.83 40.36
C ASN A 17 -3.37 9.60 39.04
N LEU A 18 -3.36 10.63 38.19
CA LEU A 18 -2.95 10.63 36.79
C LEU A 18 -1.44 10.51 36.68
N LYS A 19 -1.01 9.66 35.74
CA LYS A 19 0.38 9.51 35.34
C LYS A 19 0.47 9.77 33.84
N MET A 20 1.54 10.40 33.37
CA MET A 20 1.74 10.68 31.95
C MET A 20 1.66 9.40 31.10
N SER A 21 2.11 8.26 31.62
CA SER A 21 2.02 6.96 30.95
C SER A 21 0.60 6.51 30.58
N ASP A 22 -0.42 7.10 31.18
CA ASP A 22 -1.81 6.75 30.94
C ASP A 22 -2.36 7.42 29.66
N PHE A 23 -1.58 8.32 29.05
CA PHE A 23 -1.96 9.16 27.93
C PHE A 23 -0.93 9.07 26.80
N THR A 24 -1.40 9.24 25.56
CA THR A 24 -0.55 9.46 24.40
C THR A 24 0.17 10.80 24.50
N LEU A 25 1.25 11.00 23.73
CA LEU A 25 2.01 12.23 23.77
C LEU A 25 1.16 13.44 23.35
N GLY A 26 0.28 13.26 22.36
CA GLY A 26 -0.67 14.29 21.95
C GLY A 26 -1.61 14.70 23.09
N GLU A 27 -2.23 13.72 23.76
CA GLU A 27 -3.13 13.97 24.89
C GLU A 27 -2.42 14.65 26.07
N GLN A 28 -1.19 14.25 26.39
CA GLN A 28 -0.39 14.90 27.43
C GLN A 28 -0.18 16.39 27.14
N LYS A 29 0.15 16.73 25.89
CA LYS A 29 0.36 18.11 25.46
C LYS A 29 -0.96 18.90 25.52
N ASP A 30 -2.05 18.31 25.05
CA ASP A 30 -3.37 18.93 25.05
C ASP A 30 -3.89 19.22 26.46
N LEU A 31 -3.65 18.32 27.42
CA LEU A 31 -3.95 18.53 28.83
C LEU A 31 -3.22 19.77 29.38
N VAL A 32 -1.94 19.91 29.06
CA VAL A 32 -1.14 21.08 29.46
C VAL A 32 -1.64 22.37 28.81
N LEU A 33 -2.00 22.35 27.53
CA LEU A 33 -2.56 23.52 26.84
C LEU A 33 -3.92 23.92 27.42
N ASN A 34 -4.79 22.95 27.70
CA ASN A 34 -6.08 23.19 28.33
C ASN A 34 -5.93 23.80 29.73
N LEU A 35 -4.94 23.34 30.51
CA LEU A 35 -4.60 23.96 31.78
C LEU A 35 -4.25 25.43 31.59
N CYS A 36 -3.36 25.74 30.64
CA CYS A 36 -2.95 27.11 30.35
C CYS A 36 -4.15 27.99 29.93
N LEU A 37 -5.04 27.50 29.07
CA LEU A 37 -6.25 28.20 28.65
C LEU A 37 -7.20 28.47 29.83
N LYS A 38 -7.39 27.49 30.72
CA LYS A 38 -8.24 27.65 31.90
C LYS A 38 -7.73 28.76 32.83
N TYR A 39 -6.41 28.95 32.91
CA TYR A 39 -5.80 29.97 33.75
C TYR A 39 -5.48 31.28 33.03
N SER A 40 -5.69 31.39 31.70
CA SER A 40 -5.75 32.53 30.74
C SER A 40 -4.79 33.73 30.87
N LYS A 41 -4.18 33.99 32.03
CA LYS A 41 -3.32 35.12 32.38
C LYS A 41 -2.22 34.74 33.39
N LYS A 42 -2.13 33.46 33.77
CA LYS A 42 -1.12 32.95 34.69
C LYS A 42 -0.20 32.00 33.96
N GLU A 43 1.10 32.26 34.07
CA GLU A 43 2.14 31.34 33.65
C GLU A 43 2.01 30.02 34.42
N ALA A 44 1.93 28.90 33.70
CA ALA A 44 2.01 27.58 34.28
C ALA A 44 3.48 27.18 34.38
N ASP A 45 3.94 26.86 35.59
CA ASP A 45 5.27 26.32 35.83
C ASP A 45 5.26 24.78 35.97
N ILE A 46 6.46 24.20 36.01
CA ILE A 46 6.66 22.76 36.17
C ILE A 46 5.98 22.22 37.44
N ASN A 47 5.99 22.97 38.53
CA ASN A 47 5.41 22.53 39.81
C ASN A 47 3.88 22.57 39.76
N ASP A 48 3.29 23.58 39.11
CA ASP A 48 1.86 23.70 38.89
C ASP A 48 1.34 22.55 38.02
N ILE A 49 2.00 22.26 36.91
CA ILE A 49 1.63 21.15 36.01
C ILE A 49 1.78 19.81 36.72
N LYS A 50 2.90 19.59 37.42
CA LYS A 50 3.09 18.37 38.21
C LYS A 50 1.99 18.23 39.25
N ARG A 51 1.71 19.27 40.04
CA ARG A 51 0.71 19.19 41.12
C ARG A 51 -0.71 18.95 40.58
N ILE A 52 -1.08 19.59 39.48
CA ILE A 52 -2.46 19.60 38.99
C ILE A 52 -2.73 18.45 38.01
N LEU A 53 -1.83 18.19 37.06
CA LEU A 53 -2.05 17.23 35.98
C LEU A 53 -1.37 15.88 36.23
N PHE A 54 -0.14 15.89 36.75
CA PHE A 54 0.74 14.72 36.74
C PHE A 54 1.49 14.54 38.08
N PRO A 55 0.79 14.31 39.21
CA PRO A 55 1.39 14.35 40.54
C PRO A 55 2.45 13.27 40.77
N LYS A 56 2.36 12.16 40.05
CA LYS A 56 3.26 11.01 40.16
C LYS A 56 4.53 11.12 39.32
N ASP A 57 4.56 12.02 38.34
CA ASP A 57 5.66 12.11 37.38
C ASP A 57 6.82 12.96 37.92
N THR A 58 8.01 12.78 37.33
CA THR A 58 9.20 13.53 37.75
C THR A 58 9.17 14.94 37.18
N LYS A 59 9.87 15.88 37.82
CA LYS A 59 9.97 17.25 37.27
C LYS A 59 10.66 17.26 35.91
N ASP A 60 11.56 16.30 35.66
CA ASP A 60 12.28 16.18 34.40
C ASP A 60 11.35 15.72 33.27
N ASP A 61 10.43 14.78 33.53
CA ASP A 61 9.42 14.36 32.56
C ASP A 61 8.51 15.53 32.14
N ILE A 62 8.08 16.32 33.12
CA ILE A 62 7.24 17.50 32.90
C ILE A 62 8.01 18.58 32.14
N LYS A 63 9.29 18.79 32.49
CA LYS A 63 10.17 19.72 31.78
C LYS A 63 10.38 19.29 30.33
N HIS A 64 10.55 18.00 30.09
CA HIS A 64 10.64 17.44 28.75
C HIS A 64 9.36 17.68 27.95
N LEU A 65 8.18 17.40 28.53
CA LEU A 65 6.90 17.68 27.89
C LEU A 65 6.76 19.17 27.51
N LEU A 66 7.09 20.07 28.43
CA LEU A 66 7.05 21.50 28.18
C LEU A 66 8.01 21.93 27.06
N ASN A 67 9.20 21.33 26.99
CA ASN A 67 10.12 21.57 25.89
C ASN A 67 9.51 21.16 24.55
N LEU A 68 8.91 19.97 24.47
CA LEU A 68 8.24 19.48 23.26
C LEU A 68 7.09 20.38 22.80
N ILE A 69 6.36 21.00 23.73
CA ILE A 69 5.33 21.99 23.40
C ILE A 69 5.97 23.30 22.93
N SER A 70 7.05 23.73 23.59
CA SER A 70 7.74 25.00 23.27
C SER A 70 8.46 24.99 21.93
N GLU A 71 8.90 23.82 21.47
CA GLU A 71 9.61 23.60 20.21
C GLU A 71 8.65 23.40 19.04
N TYR A 72 7.35 23.26 19.30
CA TYR A 72 6.36 23.08 18.26
C TYR A 72 6.20 24.34 17.40
N GLU A 73 6.29 24.16 16.08
CA GLU A 73 5.95 25.18 15.10
C GLU A 73 4.61 24.83 14.41
N PRO A 74 3.66 25.76 14.32
CA PRO A 74 3.75 27.18 14.70
C PRO A 74 3.76 27.40 16.22
N LYS A 75 4.37 28.52 16.68
CA LYS A 75 4.36 28.88 18.11
C LYS A 75 2.95 29.03 18.65
N ILE A 76 2.49 28.03 19.39
CA ILE A 76 1.15 27.96 20.00
C ILE A 76 1.13 28.37 21.47
N VAL A 77 2.28 28.62 22.10
CA VAL A 77 2.39 29.09 23.49
C VAL A 77 3.45 30.18 23.60
N ASN A 78 3.30 31.06 24.58
CA ASN A 78 4.35 31.97 25.01
C ASN A 78 5.23 31.26 26.03
N VAL A 79 6.54 31.36 25.88
CA VAL A 79 7.50 30.61 26.69
C VAL A 79 8.45 31.58 27.38
N ARG A 80 8.56 31.49 28.71
CA ARG A 80 9.58 32.20 29.49
C ARG A 80 10.56 31.18 30.06
N ARG A 81 11.82 31.31 29.63
CA ARG A 81 12.93 30.44 30.05
C ARG A 81 13.82 31.17 31.05
N SER A 82 14.03 30.56 32.21
CA SER A 82 15.06 30.88 33.19
C SER A 82 16.12 29.77 33.18
N ARG A 83 17.27 29.97 33.85
CA ARG A 83 18.28 28.92 34.01
C ARG A 83 17.74 27.65 34.67
N TYR A 84 16.74 27.79 35.54
CA TYR A 84 16.20 26.69 36.34
C TYR A 84 14.73 26.39 36.10
N ASP A 85 13.99 27.33 35.48
CA ASP A 85 12.55 27.23 35.32
C ASP A 85 12.13 27.42 33.86
N LEU A 86 11.14 26.62 33.45
CA LEU A 86 10.44 26.76 32.19
C LEU A 86 8.99 27.05 32.51
N LYS A 87 8.48 28.17 31.99
CA LYS A 87 7.10 28.59 32.16
C LYS A 87 6.46 28.79 30.81
N ILE A 88 5.21 28.34 30.70
CA ILE A 88 4.42 28.50 29.50
C ILE A 88 3.13 29.27 29.82
N GLU A 89 2.68 30.03 28.85
CA GLU A 89 1.44 30.81 28.92
C GLU A 89 0.69 30.61 27.60
N SER A 90 -0.64 30.47 27.68
CA SER A 90 -1.48 30.43 26.49
C SER A 90 -1.44 31.76 25.76
N ASN A 91 -1.36 31.71 24.43
CA ASN A 91 -1.53 32.87 23.56
C ASN A 91 -2.83 32.74 22.74
N GLU A 92 -3.09 33.69 21.85
CA GLU A 92 -4.28 33.67 20.99
C GLU A 92 -4.35 32.40 20.13
N ARG A 93 -3.20 31.87 19.69
CA ARG A 93 -3.11 30.66 18.87
C ARG A 93 -3.38 29.39 19.64
N THR A 94 -3.12 29.37 20.95
CA THR A 94 -3.42 28.19 21.79
C THR A 94 -4.89 27.82 21.68
N LYS A 95 -5.79 28.82 21.75
CA LYS A 95 -7.24 28.57 21.70
C LYS A 95 -7.65 28.01 20.35
N SER A 96 -7.23 28.65 19.25
CA SER A 96 -7.52 28.16 17.90
C SER A 96 -6.91 26.79 17.63
N PHE A 97 -5.76 26.47 18.21
CA PHE A 97 -5.15 25.15 18.10
C PHE A 97 -5.99 24.08 18.81
N MET A 98 -6.48 24.37 20.02
CA MET A 98 -7.35 23.46 20.77
C MET A 98 -8.74 23.31 20.15
N GLU A 99 -9.27 24.34 19.49
CA GLU A 99 -10.51 24.25 18.70
C GLU A 99 -10.38 23.30 17.49
N ASN A 100 -9.15 23.02 17.04
CA ASN A 100 -8.84 22.07 15.98
C ASN A 100 -8.40 20.69 16.53
N ASP A 101 -8.89 20.30 17.71
CA ASP A 101 -8.62 19.01 18.38
C ASP A 101 -7.14 18.79 18.79
N GLY A 102 -6.33 19.85 18.78
CA GLY A 102 -4.99 19.88 19.36
C GLY A 102 -3.98 18.89 18.77
N PHE A 103 -3.03 18.49 19.61
CA PHE A 103 -1.98 17.53 19.28
C PHE A 103 -2.50 16.11 19.13
N THR A 104 -3.59 15.75 19.80
CA THR A 104 -4.20 14.41 19.71
C THR A 104 -4.60 14.10 18.27
N LYS A 105 -5.26 15.04 17.59
CA LYS A 105 -5.61 14.88 16.18
C LYS A 105 -4.40 14.84 15.27
N LEU A 106 -3.42 15.71 15.51
CA LEU A 106 -2.19 15.73 14.74
C LEU A 106 -1.42 14.40 14.81
N GLU A 107 -1.36 13.79 15.99
CA GLU A 107 -0.77 12.45 16.17
C GLU A 107 -1.58 11.38 15.41
N SER A 108 -2.90 11.47 15.42
CA SER A 108 -3.77 10.53 14.70
C SER A 108 -3.64 10.66 13.18
N ASP A 109 -3.53 11.89 12.68
CA ASP A 109 -3.43 12.19 11.25
C ASP A 109 -2.08 11.73 10.69
N LEU A 110 -1.00 11.88 11.45
CA LEU A 110 0.33 11.36 11.10
C LEU A 110 0.33 9.83 11.03
N LYS A 111 -0.23 9.14 12.03
CA LYS A 111 -0.34 7.66 12.00
C LYS A 111 -1.15 7.21 10.78
N ASN A 112 -2.22 7.93 10.44
CA ASN A 112 -3.04 7.63 9.27
C ASN A 112 -2.32 7.92 7.95
N SER A 113 -1.47 8.95 7.86
CA SER A 113 -0.68 9.22 6.66
C SER A 113 0.36 8.14 6.41
N ASP A 114 1.06 7.71 7.45
CA ASP A 114 2.09 6.67 7.34
C ASP A 114 1.47 5.33 6.91
N LEU A 115 0.31 4.99 7.47
CA LEU A 115 -0.46 3.81 7.05
C LEU A 115 -0.92 3.94 5.59
N LYS A 116 -1.37 5.13 5.15
CA LYS A 116 -1.77 5.35 3.75
C LYS A 116 -0.58 5.24 2.81
N GLU A 117 0.58 5.76 3.17
CA GLU A 117 1.79 5.71 2.35
C GLU A 117 2.32 4.28 2.22
N SER A 118 2.40 3.54 3.32
CA SER A 118 2.76 2.11 3.31
C SER A 118 1.78 1.28 2.48
N ASN A 119 0.48 1.51 2.62
CA ASN A 119 -0.52 0.82 1.81
C ASN A 119 -0.39 1.16 0.32
N LYS A 120 -0.07 2.41 0.00
CA LYS A 120 0.14 2.84 -1.39
C LYS A 120 1.38 2.17 -1.99
N SER A 121 2.50 2.12 -1.28
CA SER A 121 3.71 1.44 -1.77
C SER A 121 3.47 -0.04 -2.00
N ASP A 122 2.73 -0.71 -1.11
CA ASP A 122 2.41 -2.13 -1.25
C ASP A 122 1.51 -2.41 -2.46
N LEU A 123 0.53 -1.52 -2.71
CA LEU A 123 -0.34 -1.61 -3.88
C LEU A 123 0.42 -1.36 -5.19
N GLU A 124 1.35 -0.41 -5.21
CA GLU A 124 2.20 -0.16 -6.38
C GLU A 124 3.09 -1.38 -6.71
N VAL A 125 3.73 -1.98 -5.70
CA VAL A 125 4.52 -3.20 -5.87
C VAL A 125 3.66 -4.36 -6.37
N LYS A 126 2.44 -4.51 -5.85
CA LYS A 126 1.51 -5.57 -6.29
C LYS A 126 1.05 -5.36 -7.73
N ASN A 127 0.76 -4.12 -8.14
CA ASN A 127 0.39 -3.80 -9.51
C ASN A 127 1.52 -4.12 -10.49
N LEU A 128 2.76 -3.75 -10.17
CA LEU A 128 3.93 -4.05 -11.00
C LEU A 128 4.15 -5.58 -11.16
N LYS A 129 3.92 -6.35 -10.11
CA LYS A 129 3.98 -7.83 -10.18
C LYS A 129 2.93 -8.39 -11.12
N LEU A 130 1.68 -7.93 -11.01
CA LEU A 130 0.59 -8.37 -11.89
C LEU A 130 0.82 -8.01 -13.36
N GLU A 131 1.37 -6.83 -13.62
CA GLU A 131 1.73 -6.40 -14.98
C GLU A 131 2.82 -7.30 -15.59
N ASN A 132 3.87 -7.61 -14.80
CA ASN A 132 4.92 -8.53 -15.21
C ASN A 132 4.39 -9.95 -15.46
N GLU A 133 3.52 -10.46 -14.60
CA GLU A 133 2.89 -11.78 -14.78
C GLU A 133 2.02 -11.83 -16.04
N SER A 134 1.25 -10.77 -16.31
CA SER A 134 0.46 -10.62 -17.53
C SER A 134 1.33 -10.62 -18.79
N PHE A 135 2.46 -9.91 -18.74
CA PHE A 135 3.41 -9.86 -19.85
C PHE A 135 4.04 -11.23 -20.15
N GLU A 136 4.50 -11.95 -19.12
CA GLU A 136 5.06 -13.29 -19.28
C GLU A 136 3.99 -14.30 -19.75
N TYR A 137 2.76 -14.18 -19.26
CA TYR A 137 1.64 -14.99 -19.74
C TYR A 137 1.37 -14.75 -21.23
N GLN A 138 1.30 -13.49 -21.67
CA GLN A 138 1.08 -13.12 -23.07
C GLN A 138 2.22 -13.63 -23.97
N LYS A 139 3.46 -13.53 -23.52
CA LYS A 139 4.64 -14.08 -24.21
C LYS A 139 4.55 -15.60 -24.35
N SER A 140 4.05 -16.29 -23.33
CA SER A 140 3.82 -17.74 -23.38
C SER A 140 2.74 -18.11 -24.42
N ILE A 141 1.65 -17.33 -24.52
CA ILE A 141 0.60 -17.52 -25.53
C ILE A 141 1.20 -17.34 -26.92
N ARG A 142 1.94 -16.26 -27.18
CA ARG A 142 2.58 -16.02 -28.48
C ARG A 142 3.52 -17.16 -28.88
N LYS A 143 4.26 -17.74 -27.94
CA LYS A 143 5.10 -18.93 -28.20
C LYS A 143 4.26 -20.15 -28.59
N LYS A 144 3.16 -20.41 -27.88
CA LYS A 144 2.22 -21.50 -28.20
C LYS A 144 1.58 -21.31 -29.57
N GLU A 145 1.11 -20.11 -29.90
CA GLU A 145 0.55 -19.78 -31.21
C GLU A 145 1.54 -19.98 -32.35
N LYS A 146 2.80 -19.56 -32.18
CA LYS A 146 3.85 -19.82 -33.18
C LYS A 146 4.07 -21.33 -33.38
N LYS A 147 4.05 -22.11 -32.30
CA LYS A 147 4.17 -23.58 -32.37
C LYS A 147 2.97 -24.20 -33.10
N ILE A 148 1.76 -23.75 -32.80
CA ILE A 148 0.54 -24.20 -33.49
C ILE A 148 0.65 -23.87 -34.98
N LYS A 149 0.94 -22.61 -35.35
CA LYS A 149 1.10 -22.20 -36.76
C LYS A 149 2.14 -23.05 -37.49
N LYS A 150 3.29 -23.32 -36.87
CA LYS A 150 4.33 -24.18 -37.44
C LYS A 150 3.80 -25.60 -37.68
N LEU A 151 3.21 -26.23 -36.67
CA LEU A 151 2.66 -27.58 -36.79
C LEU A 151 1.53 -27.67 -37.81
N THR A 152 0.65 -26.66 -37.88
CA THR A 152 -0.40 -26.57 -38.90
C THR A 152 0.20 -26.49 -40.30
N SER A 153 1.23 -25.65 -40.50
CA SER A 153 1.90 -25.54 -41.81
C SER A 153 2.61 -26.82 -42.23
N GLU A 154 3.24 -27.53 -41.29
CA GLU A 154 3.88 -28.82 -41.54
C GLU A 154 2.85 -29.90 -41.88
N ASN A 155 1.72 -29.94 -41.16
CA ASN A 155 0.64 -30.89 -41.44
C ASN A 155 0.02 -30.66 -42.82
N LEU A 156 -0.28 -29.40 -43.18
CA LEU A 156 -0.76 -29.05 -44.53
C LEU A 156 0.23 -29.44 -45.62
N ARG A 157 1.54 -29.24 -45.38
CA ARG A 157 2.58 -29.65 -46.33
C ARG A 157 2.65 -31.17 -46.50
N LEU A 158 2.52 -31.92 -45.41
CA LEU A 158 2.50 -33.38 -45.43
C LEU A 158 1.26 -33.93 -46.14
N GLN A 159 0.07 -33.37 -45.86
CA GLN A 159 -1.18 -33.73 -46.55
C GLN A 159 -1.07 -33.46 -48.06
N ASN A 160 -0.58 -32.29 -48.46
CA ASN A 160 -0.34 -31.97 -49.87
C ASN A 160 0.63 -32.95 -50.53
N ARG A 161 1.67 -33.41 -49.80
CA ARG A 161 2.62 -34.40 -50.32
C ARG A 161 1.97 -35.78 -50.48
N GLN A 162 1.13 -36.20 -49.53
CA GLN A 162 0.39 -37.45 -49.61
C GLN A 162 -0.60 -37.43 -50.79
N MET A 163 -1.36 -36.35 -50.94
CA MET A 163 -2.30 -36.18 -52.04
C MET A 163 -1.60 -36.28 -53.41
N LYS A 164 -0.43 -35.66 -53.57
CA LYS A 164 0.38 -35.79 -54.79
C LYS A 164 0.79 -37.24 -55.08
N ARG A 165 1.17 -38.01 -54.05
CA ARG A 165 1.53 -39.43 -54.23
C ARG A 165 0.31 -40.26 -54.63
N VAL A 166 -0.83 -40.05 -53.99
CA VAL A 166 -2.08 -40.75 -54.31
C VAL A 166 -2.46 -40.49 -55.78
N VAL A 167 -2.47 -39.23 -56.21
CA VAL A 167 -2.76 -38.87 -57.61
C VAL A 167 -1.78 -39.54 -58.58
N LEU A 168 -0.48 -39.54 -58.27
CA LEU A 168 0.54 -40.20 -59.10
C LEU A 168 0.28 -41.71 -59.23
N TYR A 169 0.01 -42.41 -58.11
CA TYR A 169 -0.28 -43.83 -58.13
C TYR A 169 -1.59 -44.15 -58.86
N SER A 170 -2.59 -43.28 -58.79
CA SER A 170 -3.83 -43.41 -59.57
C SER A 170 -3.55 -43.34 -61.08
N ILE A 171 -2.69 -42.41 -61.54
CA ILE A 171 -2.31 -42.30 -62.95
C ILE A 171 -1.56 -43.57 -63.41
N ILE A 172 -0.57 -44.01 -62.64
CA ILE A 172 0.20 -45.22 -62.96
C ILE A 172 -0.71 -46.45 -63.00
N GLY A 173 -1.60 -46.60 -62.01
CA GLY A 173 -2.57 -47.69 -61.95
C GLY A 173 -3.55 -47.68 -63.12
N PHE A 174 -4.00 -46.50 -63.54
CA PHE A 174 -4.86 -46.34 -64.71
C PHE A 174 -4.16 -46.81 -65.99
N VAL A 175 -2.92 -46.37 -66.23
CA VAL A 175 -2.12 -46.76 -67.41
C VAL A 175 -1.84 -48.27 -67.39
N ALA A 176 -1.40 -48.82 -66.26
CA ALA A 176 -1.14 -50.26 -66.12
C ALA A 176 -2.41 -51.09 -66.36
N GLY A 177 -3.55 -50.65 -65.81
CA GLY A 177 -4.85 -51.29 -66.01
C GLY A 177 -5.27 -51.30 -67.48
N ALA A 178 -5.09 -50.18 -68.20
CA ALA A 178 -5.36 -50.11 -69.63
C ALA A 178 -4.46 -51.05 -70.44
N ILE A 179 -3.18 -51.14 -70.11
CA ILE A 179 -2.24 -52.08 -70.76
C ILE A 179 -2.70 -53.52 -70.53
N ILE A 180 -2.98 -53.92 -69.27
CA ILE A 180 -3.43 -55.28 -68.92
C ILE A 180 -4.75 -55.62 -69.60
N SER A 181 -5.68 -54.67 -69.68
CA SER A 181 -6.98 -54.88 -70.35
C SER A 181 -6.79 -55.23 -71.83
N ASN A 182 -5.94 -54.49 -72.53
CA ASN A 182 -5.64 -54.74 -73.95
C ASN A 182 -4.69 -55.93 -74.17
N LEU A 183 -3.92 -56.33 -73.15
CA LEU A 183 -2.99 -57.46 -73.24
C LEU A 183 -3.71 -58.80 -73.43
N LYS A 184 -4.93 -58.94 -72.88
CA LYS A 184 -5.78 -60.12 -73.11
C LYS A 184 -6.14 -60.27 -74.59
N ASP A 185 -6.51 -59.18 -75.24
CA ASP A 185 -6.84 -59.19 -76.66
C ASP A 185 -5.61 -59.50 -77.52
N ILE A 186 -4.44 -58.96 -77.16
CA ILE A 186 -3.16 -59.25 -77.82
C ILE A 186 -2.75 -60.73 -77.61
N LEU A 187 -2.93 -61.28 -76.40
CA LEU A 187 -2.65 -62.69 -76.09
C LEU A 187 -3.56 -63.64 -76.88
N ILE A 188 -4.85 -63.31 -76.99
CA ILE A 188 -5.80 -64.08 -77.82
C ILE A 188 -5.37 -64.03 -79.29
N LEU A 189 -4.95 -62.85 -79.79
CA LEU A 189 -4.48 -62.69 -81.16
C LEU A 189 -3.21 -63.52 -81.46
N LEU A 190 -2.26 -63.55 -80.51
CA LEU A 190 -1.01 -64.33 -80.59
C LEU A 190 -1.23 -65.84 -80.45
N ASN A 191 -2.21 -66.27 -79.65
CA ASN A 191 -2.53 -67.69 -79.46
C ASN A 191 -3.33 -68.29 -80.64
N ILE A 192 -3.92 -67.45 -81.49
CA ILE A 192 -4.51 -67.85 -82.79
C ILE A 192 -3.42 -67.99 -83.88
N THR A 193 -2.22 -67.46 -83.66
CA THR A 193 -1.09 -67.51 -84.62
C THR A 193 0.01 -68.51 -84.27
N SER A 194 -0.17 -69.31 -83.21
CA SER A 194 0.72 -70.43 -82.89
C SER A 194 0.02 -71.75 -83.25
N PRO A 195 0.50 -72.51 -84.27
CA PRO A 195 -0.08 -73.81 -84.64
C PRO A 195 0.13 -74.88 -83.56
#